data_AF-A0A3B8Q4I7-F1
#
_entry.id   AF-A0A3B8Q4I7-F1
#
_cell.length_a   1.000
_cell.length_b   1.000
_cell.length_c   1.000
_cell.angle_alpha   90.00
_cell.angle_beta   90.00
_cell.angle_gamma   90.00
#
_symmetry.space_group_name_H-M   'P 1'
#
loop_
_entity.id
_entity.type
_entity.pdbx_description
1 polymer ?
#
loop_
_entity_poly.entity_id
_entity_poly.type
_entity_poly.pdbx_seq_one_letter_code
_entity_poly.pdbx_strand_id
1 'polypeptide(L)'
;MWNPTEATTGLTDAAELLGDVRELAVQLGPPPQLGIAGLAPTWASVDSIPALRQLVERYTTETLSTREWPVILRAWEFTRSGKARELVALDREWGSTTRGATFAEASFRVGRRQLNKLRGLRHERVIARYLAAIETGEAFGWHPIVFGVVLAVYHVPLRSGLMQFATNTLAGLVSAAEREGRLPARDCQEVLDMAMSILPTQLPSLPPIKVCAVD
;
A
#
# COMPACT_ATOMS: atom_id res chain seq x y z
N MET A 1 -14.08 11.16 -30.01
CA MET A 1 -14.07 9.72 -30.36
C MET A 1 -13.49 8.99 -29.16
N TRP A 2 -14.34 8.47 -28.28
CA TRP A 2 -13.94 7.76 -27.06
C TRP A 2 -13.37 6.40 -27.46
N ASN A 3 -12.10 6.13 -27.13
CA ASN A 3 -11.42 4.89 -27.48
C ASN A 3 -11.53 3.91 -26.30
N PRO A 4 -12.30 2.82 -26.39
CA PRO A 4 -12.52 1.89 -25.26
C PRO A 4 -11.26 1.11 -24.84
N THR A 5 -10.17 1.18 -25.61
CA THR A 5 -8.92 0.48 -25.32
C THR A 5 -8.17 1.07 -24.11
N GLU A 6 -8.15 2.40 -23.94
CA GLU A 6 -7.42 3.06 -22.83
C GLU A 6 -8.04 2.77 -21.46
N ALA A 7 -9.37 2.69 -21.37
CA ALA A 7 -10.07 2.36 -20.13
C ALA A 7 -9.85 0.90 -19.70
N THR A 8 -9.70 -0.02 -20.65
CA THR A 8 -9.46 -1.45 -20.39
C THR A 8 -8.02 -1.70 -19.97
N THR A 9 -7.07 -0.95 -20.54
CA THR A 9 -5.66 -0.98 -20.12
C THR A 9 -5.49 -0.44 -18.70
N GLY A 10 -6.13 0.67 -18.34
CA GLY A 10 -6.06 1.24 -16.98
C GLY A 10 -6.59 0.32 -15.87
N LEU A 11 -7.65 -0.45 -16.15
CA LEU A 11 -8.19 -1.45 -15.21
C LEU A 11 -7.29 -2.69 -15.07
N THR A 12 -6.64 -3.10 -16.17
CA THR A 12 -5.71 -4.23 -16.18
C THR A 12 -4.39 -3.86 -15.50
N ASP A 13 -3.88 -2.67 -15.78
CA ASP A 13 -2.68 -2.10 -15.14
C ASP A 13 -2.93 -1.85 -13.65
N ALA A 14 -4.13 -1.39 -13.27
CA ALA A 14 -4.54 -1.30 -11.88
C ALA A 14 -4.56 -2.69 -11.22
N ALA A 15 -5.18 -3.70 -11.84
CA ALA A 15 -5.18 -5.07 -11.31
C ALA A 15 -3.76 -5.64 -11.16
N GLU A 16 -2.85 -5.33 -12.08
CA GLU A 16 -1.45 -5.74 -12.03
C GLU A 16 -0.66 -4.98 -10.94
N LEU A 17 -0.85 -3.66 -10.79
CA LEU A 17 -0.34 -2.84 -9.68
C LEU A 17 -0.80 -3.34 -8.30
N LEU A 18 -2.01 -3.88 -8.26
CA LEU A 18 -2.63 -4.44 -7.07
C LEU A 18 -2.09 -5.85 -6.74
N GLY A 19 -1.59 -6.58 -7.73
CA GLY A 19 -0.85 -7.85 -7.56
C GLY A 19 0.50 -7.68 -6.85
N ASP A 20 1.12 -6.50 -6.95
CA ASP A 20 2.45 -6.19 -6.37
C ASP A 20 2.48 -6.31 -4.82
N VAL A 21 1.33 -6.24 -4.14
CA VAL A 21 1.25 -6.41 -2.67
C VAL A 21 1.19 -7.89 -2.26
N ARG A 22 0.59 -8.76 -3.08
CA ARG A 22 0.74 -10.21 -2.91
C ARG A 22 2.20 -10.62 -3.17
N GLU A 23 2.85 -9.94 -4.11
CA GLU A 23 4.30 -10.03 -4.27
C GLU A 23 5.09 -9.47 -3.07
N LEU A 24 4.60 -8.48 -2.32
CA LEU A 24 5.20 -8.06 -1.03
C LEU A 24 5.34 -9.28 -0.12
N ALA A 25 4.29 -10.09 0.01
CA ALA A 25 4.28 -11.30 0.85
C ALA A 25 5.27 -12.37 0.38
N VAL A 26 5.41 -12.52 -0.94
CA VAL A 26 6.41 -13.41 -1.55
C VAL A 26 7.83 -12.87 -1.33
N GLN A 27 8.01 -11.54 -1.43
CA GLN A 27 9.27 -10.81 -1.25
C GLN A 27 9.73 -10.65 0.19
N LEU A 28 8.82 -10.80 1.15
CA LEU A 28 9.16 -11.04 2.54
C LEU A 28 9.94 -12.37 2.69
N GLY A 29 9.80 -13.31 1.74
CA GLY A 29 10.62 -14.53 1.55
C GLY A 29 10.67 -15.48 2.76
N PRO A 30 11.13 -16.74 2.61
CA PRO A 30 11.97 -17.37 3.64
C PRO A 30 13.41 -16.82 3.48
N PRO A 31 14.25 -16.78 4.53
CA PRO A 31 15.57 -16.18 4.41
C PRO A 31 16.41 -16.99 3.41
N PRO A 32 17.03 -16.36 2.40
CA PRO A 32 18.11 -17.02 1.69
C PRO A 32 19.25 -17.23 2.69
N GLN A 33 19.62 -18.48 2.87
CA GLN A 33 20.83 -18.90 3.58
C GLN A 33 22.03 -18.37 2.80
N LEU A 34 22.45 -17.15 3.11
CA LEU A 34 23.77 -16.57 2.88
C LEU A 34 23.77 -15.17 3.50
N GLY A 35 24.24 -15.11 4.75
CA GLY A 35 24.70 -13.92 5.49
C GLY A 35 23.97 -12.59 5.24
N ILE A 36 22.92 -12.32 6.02
CA ILE A 36 22.42 -10.95 6.22
C ILE A 36 22.18 -10.74 7.71
N ALA A 37 23.24 -10.34 8.42
CA ALA A 37 23.08 -9.63 9.68
C ALA A 37 22.55 -8.23 9.34
N GLY A 38 21.31 -7.95 9.73
CA GLY A 38 20.73 -6.61 9.65
C GLY A 38 19.32 -6.58 9.10
N LEU A 39 18.37 -6.44 10.03
CA LEU A 39 17.02 -5.93 9.79
C LEU A 39 16.04 -6.90 9.11
N ALA A 40 15.87 -8.07 9.73
CA ALA A 40 14.56 -8.68 9.78
C ALA A 40 13.69 -7.79 10.68
N PRO A 41 12.59 -7.18 10.18
CA PRO A 41 11.58 -6.75 11.12
C PRO A 41 11.17 -7.96 11.97
N THR A 42 10.94 -7.78 13.26
CA THR A 42 10.66 -8.87 14.20
C THR A 42 9.32 -9.56 13.87
N TRP A 43 9.32 -10.45 12.88
CA TRP A 43 8.43 -11.60 12.78
C TRP A 43 8.79 -12.67 13.83
N ALA A 44 9.86 -12.44 14.59
CA ALA A 44 10.51 -13.33 15.55
C ALA A 44 9.63 -13.89 16.70
N SER A 45 8.31 -13.76 16.68
CA SER A 45 7.46 -14.46 17.66
C SER A 45 6.00 -14.65 17.21
N VAL A 46 5.68 -14.73 15.92
CA VAL A 46 4.37 -15.27 15.51
C VAL A 46 4.50 -16.78 15.38
N ASP A 47 4.58 -17.45 16.52
CA ASP A 47 4.69 -18.91 16.63
C ASP A 47 3.34 -19.59 16.93
N SER A 48 2.28 -18.78 17.06
CA SER A 48 0.97 -19.25 17.49
C SER A 48 -0.17 -18.41 16.89
N ILE A 49 -1.34 -19.03 16.76
CA ILE A 49 -2.56 -18.38 16.26
C ILE A 49 -2.98 -17.17 17.11
N PRO A 50 -2.89 -17.18 18.46
CA PRO A 50 -3.16 -15.99 19.26
C PRO A 50 -2.21 -14.82 18.97
N ALA A 51 -0.92 -15.09 18.77
CA ALA A 51 0.06 -14.06 18.41
C ALA A 51 -0.23 -13.47 17.01
N LEU A 52 -0.61 -14.33 16.05
CA LEU A 52 -1.03 -13.89 14.72
C LEU A 52 -2.27 -12.98 14.79
N ARG A 53 -3.28 -13.39 15.56
CA ARG A 53 -4.50 -12.60 15.78
C ARG A 53 -4.18 -11.22 16.36
N GLN A 54 -3.34 -11.16 17.39
CA GLN A 54 -2.94 -9.90 18.02
C GLN A 54 -2.16 -9.00 17.04
N LEU A 55 -1.27 -9.58 16.24
CA LEU A 55 -0.53 -8.82 15.21
C LEU A 55 -1.48 -8.22 14.18
N VAL A 56 -2.40 -9.02 13.64
CA VAL A 56 -3.39 -8.60 12.64
C VAL A 56 -4.30 -7.51 13.20
N GLU A 57 -4.80 -7.68 14.42
CA GLU A 57 -5.65 -6.69 15.09
C GLU A 57 -4.90 -5.37 15.32
N ARG A 58 -3.66 -5.44 15.82
CA ARG A 58 -2.79 -4.27 16.02
C ARG A 58 -2.50 -3.56 14.72
N TYR A 59 -2.17 -4.31 13.67
CA TYR A 59 -1.91 -3.74 12.35
C TYR A 59 -3.15 -2.98 11.85
N THR A 60 -4.32 -3.62 11.93
CA THR A 60 -5.57 -3.06 11.40
C THR A 60 -5.98 -1.79 12.14
N THR A 61 -5.86 -1.78 13.48
CA THR A 61 -6.28 -0.66 14.32
C THR A 61 -5.23 0.45 14.39
N GLU A 62 -3.98 0.14 14.73
CA GLU A 62 -2.94 1.14 15.03
C GLU A 62 -2.19 1.64 13.79
N THR A 63 -2.09 0.82 12.73
CA THR A 63 -1.32 1.16 11.52
C THR A 63 -2.22 1.50 10.36
N LEU A 64 -3.04 0.54 9.92
CA LEU A 64 -3.87 0.67 8.74
C LEU A 64 -4.88 1.81 8.88
N SER A 65 -5.73 1.73 9.92
CA SER A 65 -6.83 2.68 10.13
C SER A 65 -6.33 4.07 10.56
N THR A 66 -5.37 4.12 11.49
CA THR A 66 -4.89 5.40 12.06
C THR A 66 -3.84 6.10 11.21
N ARG A 67 -3.04 5.37 10.42
CA ARG A 67 -1.87 5.95 9.72
C ARG A 67 -1.95 5.79 8.20
N GLU A 68 -2.09 4.56 7.71
CA GLU A 68 -1.96 4.28 6.27
C GLU A 68 -3.15 4.78 5.44
N TRP A 69 -4.38 4.50 5.86
CA TRP A 69 -5.55 5.01 5.14
C TRP A 69 -5.60 6.55 5.09
N PRO A 70 -5.35 7.30 6.19
CA PRO A 70 -5.25 8.75 6.12
C PRO A 70 -4.14 9.25 5.17
N VAL A 71 -2.97 8.61 5.15
CA VAL A 71 -1.89 9.03 4.25
C VAL A 71 -2.21 8.72 2.78
N ILE A 72 -2.85 7.58 2.50
CA ILE A 72 -3.35 7.23 1.16
C ILE A 72 -4.34 8.30 0.68
N LEU A 73 -5.31 8.69 1.51
CA LEU A 73 -6.31 9.71 1.18
C LEU A 73 -5.66 11.07 0.91
N ARG A 74 -4.68 11.49 1.73
CA ARG A 74 -3.95 12.76 1.50
C ARG A 74 -3.15 12.72 0.21
N ALA A 75 -2.46 11.62 -0.08
CA ALA A 75 -1.71 11.46 -1.32
C ALA A 75 -2.62 11.49 -2.55
N TRP A 76 -3.78 10.84 -2.48
CA TRP A 76 -4.82 10.89 -3.51
C TRP A 76 -5.30 12.32 -3.76
N GLU A 77 -5.64 13.06 -2.70
CA GLU A 77 -6.15 14.44 -2.78
C GLU A 77 -5.10 15.40 -3.38
N PHE A 78 -3.85 15.30 -2.92
CA PHE A 78 -2.76 16.11 -3.46
C PHE A 78 -2.48 15.81 -4.92
N THR A 79 -2.58 14.54 -5.31
CA THR A 79 -2.42 14.14 -6.71
C THR A 79 -3.53 14.73 -7.57
N ARG A 80 -4.80 14.56 -7.18
CA ARG A 80 -5.95 15.12 -7.92
C ARG A 80 -5.95 16.65 -7.98
N SER A 81 -5.41 17.30 -6.96
CA SER A 81 -5.32 18.77 -6.89
C SER A 81 -4.04 19.34 -7.54
N GLY A 82 -3.17 18.50 -8.12
CA GLY A 82 -1.90 18.94 -8.71
C GLY A 82 -0.87 19.48 -7.69
N LYS A 83 -1.03 19.18 -6.40
CA LYS A 83 -0.25 19.67 -5.27
C LYS A 83 1.03 18.87 -5.06
N ALA A 84 1.95 18.95 -6.03
CA ALA A 84 3.17 18.15 -6.05
C ALA A 84 4.11 18.42 -4.86
N ARG A 85 4.19 19.67 -4.38
CA ARG A 85 5.07 20.03 -3.26
C ARG A 85 4.59 19.40 -1.96
N GLU A 86 3.29 19.43 -1.74
CA GLU A 86 2.61 18.84 -0.59
C GLU A 86 2.70 17.32 -0.62
N LEU A 87 2.61 16.69 -1.79
CA LEU A 87 2.84 15.26 -1.96
C LEU A 87 4.27 14.85 -1.59
N VAL A 88 5.28 15.60 -2.05
CA VAL A 88 6.70 15.36 -1.69
C VAL A 88 6.92 15.55 -0.19
N ALA A 89 6.34 16.59 0.41
CA ALA A 89 6.43 16.84 1.84
C ALA A 89 5.79 15.71 2.65
N LEU A 90 4.62 15.22 2.23
CA LEU A 90 3.92 14.09 2.83
C LEU A 90 4.78 12.81 2.81
N ASP A 91 5.45 12.53 1.69
CA ASP A 91 6.33 11.36 1.57
C ASP A 91 7.55 11.41 2.48
N ARG A 92 8.14 12.60 2.61
CA ARG A 92 9.24 12.83 3.53
C ARG A 92 8.84 12.67 5.00
N GLU A 93 7.69 13.25 5.38
CA GLU A 93 7.13 13.15 6.74
C GLU A 93 6.75 11.71 7.10
N TRP A 94 6.14 10.98 6.17
CA TRP A 94 5.86 9.56 6.36
C TRP A 94 7.13 8.75 6.55
N GLY A 95 8.16 9.03 5.74
CA GLY A 95 9.46 8.38 5.86
C GLY A 95 10.13 8.63 7.20
N SER A 96 10.10 9.85 7.74
CA SER A 96 10.71 10.13 9.04
C SER A 96 10.02 9.43 10.20
N THR A 97 8.71 9.21 10.12
CA THR A 97 7.89 8.57 11.18
C THR A 97 7.76 7.05 11.04
N THR A 98 8.11 6.50 9.87
CA THR A 98 7.95 5.06 9.56
C THR A 98 9.30 4.34 9.43
N ARG A 99 10.42 5.07 9.31
CA ARG A 99 11.77 4.50 9.40
C ARG A 99 11.93 3.76 10.74
N GLY A 100 12.13 2.45 10.67
CA GLY A 100 12.24 1.56 11.84
C GLY A 100 10.97 0.76 12.15
N ALA A 101 9.85 1.02 11.45
CA ALA A 101 8.67 0.18 11.55
C ALA A 101 8.95 -1.23 10.99
N THR A 102 8.27 -2.22 11.56
CA THR A 102 8.31 -3.65 11.18
C THR A 102 8.05 -3.89 9.69
N PHE A 103 7.41 -2.97 8.97
CA PHE A 103 7.10 -3.17 7.55
C PHE A 103 7.75 -2.12 6.63
N ALA A 104 8.68 -1.32 7.15
CA ALA A 104 9.28 -0.20 6.43
C ALA A 104 9.96 -0.66 5.13
N GLU A 105 10.89 -1.61 5.18
CA GLU A 105 11.64 -2.04 3.99
C GLU A 105 10.73 -2.66 2.92
N ALA A 106 9.77 -3.49 3.34
CA ALA A 106 8.80 -4.10 2.44
C ALA A 106 7.92 -3.00 1.78
N SER A 107 7.36 -2.11 2.59
CA SER A 107 6.55 -0.97 2.14
C SER A 107 7.31 -0.07 1.17
N PHE A 108 8.60 0.18 1.43
CA PHE A 108 9.46 0.92 0.51
C PHE A 108 9.59 0.18 -0.83
N ARG A 109 9.97 -1.10 -0.82
CA ARG A 109 10.18 -1.91 -2.04
C ARG A 109 8.95 -1.97 -2.94
N VAL A 110 7.75 -2.14 -2.38
CA VAL A 110 6.53 -2.16 -3.20
C VAL A 110 6.19 -0.79 -3.75
N GLY A 111 6.36 0.27 -2.97
CA GLY A 111 6.24 1.63 -3.49
C GLY A 111 7.17 1.85 -4.70
N ARG A 112 8.43 1.40 -4.62
CA ARG A 112 9.39 1.44 -5.74
C ARG A 112 8.93 0.66 -6.98
N ARG A 113 8.30 -0.50 -6.82
CA ARG A 113 7.75 -1.27 -7.94
C ARG A 113 6.60 -0.53 -8.63
N GLN A 114 5.64 -0.04 -7.84
CA GLN A 114 4.50 0.71 -8.38
C GLN A 114 4.94 2.01 -9.08
N LEU A 115 5.96 2.69 -8.54
CA LEU A 115 6.56 3.87 -9.18
C LEU A 115 7.12 3.58 -10.58
N ASN A 116 7.65 2.38 -10.83
CA ASN A 116 8.15 2.03 -12.17
C ASN A 116 7.02 2.07 -13.20
N LYS A 117 5.80 1.68 -12.84
CA LYS A 117 4.64 1.71 -13.74
C LYS A 117 4.12 3.14 -13.95
N LEU A 118 4.25 4.01 -12.95
CA LEU A 118 3.94 5.45 -13.07
C LEU A 118 4.89 6.23 -14.01
N ARG A 119 6.03 5.65 -14.41
CA ARG A 119 6.99 6.33 -15.32
C ARG A 119 6.40 6.62 -16.70
N GLY A 120 5.38 5.87 -17.15
CA GLY A 120 4.66 6.16 -18.39
C GLY A 120 3.81 7.45 -18.34
N LEU A 121 3.52 7.93 -17.13
CA LEU A 121 2.60 9.04 -16.87
C LEU A 121 3.35 10.35 -16.54
N ARG A 122 4.62 10.46 -16.94
CA ARG A 122 5.47 11.66 -16.75
C ARG A 122 4.94 12.90 -17.47
N HIS A 123 3.94 12.79 -18.33
CA HIS A 123 3.27 13.94 -18.93
C HIS A 123 2.38 14.68 -17.92
N GLU A 124 1.92 13.99 -16.87
CA GLU A 124 1.19 14.62 -15.77
C GLU A 124 2.17 15.39 -14.86
N ARG A 125 1.97 16.71 -14.78
CA ARG A 125 2.91 17.63 -14.10
C ARG A 125 3.13 17.28 -12.63
N VAL A 126 2.11 16.77 -11.94
CA VAL A 126 2.20 16.33 -10.54
C VAL A 126 3.06 15.06 -10.40
N ILE A 127 2.90 14.10 -11.32
CA ILE A 127 3.64 12.84 -11.35
C ILE A 127 5.09 13.08 -11.75
N ALA A 128 5.33 13.89 -12.78
CA ALA A 128 6.67 14.26 -13.23
C ALA A 128 7.51 14.84 -12.08
N ARG A 129 6.93 15.76 -11.31
CA ARG A 129 7.59 16.41 -10.17
C ARG A 129 7.83 15.45 -9.01
N TYR A 130 6.86 14.59 -8.72
CA TYR A 130 7.02 13.60 -7.67
C TYR A 130 8.12 12.59 -8.02
N LEU A 131 8.14 12.09 -9.25
CA LEU A 131 9.20 11.21 -9.74
C LEU A 131 10.58 11.89 -9.72
N ALA A 132 10.66 13.16 -10.13
CA ALA A 132 11.90 13.93 -10.06
C ALA A 132 12.39 14.10 -8.61
N ALA A 133 11.50 14.43 -7.67
CA ALA A 133 11.84 14.53 -6.25
C ALA A 133 12.32 13.20 -5.65
N ILE A 134 11.78 12.09 -6.14
CA ILE A 134 12.26 10.75 -5.77
C ILE A 134 13.65 10.47 -6.36
N GLU A 135 13.88 10.86 -7.60
CA GLU A 135 15.17 10.72 -8.28
C GLU A 135 16.27 11.56 -7.60
N THR A 136 15.94 12.75 -7.08
CA THR A 136 16.86 13.61 -6.31
C THR A 136 16.97 13.25 -4.83
N GLY A 137 16.19 12.27 -4.34
CA GLY A 137 16.20 11.84 -2.93
C GLY A 137 15.45 12.76 -1.96
N GLU A 138 14.68 13.73 -2.46
CA GLU A 138 13.80 14.59 -1.66
C GLU A 138 12.54 13.86 -1.15
N ALA A 139 12.15 12.80 -1.85
CA ALA A 139 11.10 11.85 -1.51
C ALA A 139 11.62 10.41 -1.72
N PHE A 140 10.94 9.45 -1.12
CA PHE A 140 11.31 8.03 -1.06
C PHE A 140 10.36 7.15 -1.88
N GLY A 141 9.07 7.48 -1.88
CA GLY A 141 8.07 6.72 -2.62
C GLY A 141 7.52 5.53 -1.83
N TRP A 142 6.99 5.79 -0.63
CA TRP A 142 6.46 4.75 0.24
C TRP A 142 5.15 4.16 -0.30
N HIS A 143 4.93 2.86 -0.12
CA HIS A 143 3.77 2.16 -0.68
C HIS A 143 2.43 2.85 -0.40
N PRO A 144 2.03 3.21 0.84
CA PRO A 144 0.76 3.91 1.08
C PRO A 144 0.61 5.20 0.26
N ILE A 145 1.69 5.95 0.08
CA ILE A 145 1.65 7.23 -0.66
C ILE A 145 1.57 6.98 -2.16
N VAL A 146 2.42 6.11 -2.68
CA VAL A 146 2.40 5.72 -4.09
C VAL A 146 1.06 5.09 -4.45
N PHE A 147 0.46 4.31 -3.56
CA PHE A 147 -0.87 3.74 -3.73
C PHE A 147 -1.94 4.83 -3.85
N GLY A 148 -1.93 5.85 -2.99
CA GLY A 148 -2.84 7.00 -3.12
C GLY A 148 -2.67 7.76 -4.44
N VAL A 149 -1.43 7.90 -4.92
CA VAL A 149 -1.12 8.47 -6.23
C VAL A 149 -1.73 7.60 -7.35
N VAL A 150 -1.54 6.28 -7.30
CA VAL A 150 -2.12 5.33 -8.25
C VAL A 150 -3.65 5.45 -8.29
N LEU A 151 -4.31 5.45 -7.13
CA LEU A 151 -5.77 5.60 -7.07
C LEU A 151 -6.26 6.89 -7.73
N ALA A 152 -5.51 7.98 -7.58
CA ALA A 152 -5.87 9.28 -8.16
C ALA A 152 -5.70 9.29 -9.68
N VAL A 153 -4.59 8.76 -10.17
CA VAL A 153 -4.24 8.79 -11.60
C VAL A 153 -5.10 7.83 -12.42
N TYR A 154 -5.37 6.64 -11.90
CA TYR A 154 -6.22 5.64 -12.57
C TYR A 154 -7.71 5.81 -12.25
N HIS A 155 -8.09 6.89 -11.55
CA HIS A 155 -9.47 7.19 -11.17
C HIS A 155 -10.18 6.04 -10.45
N VAL A 156 -9.44 5.27 -9.66
CA VAL A 156 -9.99 4.13 -8.91
C VAL A 156 -10.83 4.67 -7.75
N PRO A 157 -12.05 4.14 -7.52
CA PRO A 157 -12.88 4.57 -6.40
C PRO A 157 -12.18 4.33 -5.05
N LEU A 158 -12.16 5.34 -4.18
CA LEU A 158 -11.44 5.29 -2.90
C LEU A 158 -11.89 4.13 -2.01
N ARG A 159 -13.21 3.90 -1.89
CA ARG A 159 -13.73 2.82 -1.05
C ARG A 159 -13.19 1.45 -1.48
N SER A 160 -13.28 1.12 -2.77
CA SER A 160 -12.78 -0.16 -3.28
C SER A 160 -11.26 -0.23 -3.23
N GLY A 161 -10.56 0.87 -3.53
CA GLY A 161 -9.10 0.96 -3.45
C GLY A 161 -8.56 0.72 -2.03
N LEU A 162 -9.15 1.37 -1.02
CA LEU A 162 -8.74 1.21 0.38
C LEU A 162 -9.03 -0.19 0.92
N MET A 163 -10.19 -0.76 0.56
CA MET A 163 -10.52 -2.14 0.91
C MET A 163 -9.52 -3.11 0.26
N GLN A 164 -9.17 -2.91 -1.00
CA GLN A 164 -8.21 -3.76 -1.70
C GLN A 164 -6.81 -3.67 -1.07
N PHE A 165 -6.36 -2.46 -0.73
CA PHE A 165 -5.10 -2.24 -0.02
C PHE A 165 -5.05 -3.04 1.29
N ALA A 166 -6.13 -2.95 2.09
CA ALA A 166 -6.24 -3.65 3.36
C ALA A 166 -6.28 -5.17 3.18
N THR A 167 -7.15 -5.69 2.33
CA THR A 167 -7.27 -7.11 2.01
C THR A 167 -5.93 -7.70 1.59
N ASN A 168 -5.22 -7.04 0.66
CA ASN A 168 -3.94 -7.53 0.17
C ASN A 168 -2.84 -7.50 1.24
N THR A 169 -2.82 -6.45 2.06
CA THR A 169 -1.82 -6.31 3.12
C THR A 169 -2.02 -7.35 4.21
N LEU A 170 -3.26 -7.54 4.67
CA LEU A 170 -3.59 -8.54 5.69
C LEU A 170 -3.37 -9.97 5.18
N ALA A 171 -3.79 -10.27 3.94
CA ALA A 171 -3.51 -11.57 3.32
C ALA A 171 -2.00 -11.82 3.25
N GLY A 172 -1.21 -10.81 2.88
CA GLY A 172 0.24 -10.91 2.85
C GLY A 172 0.87 -11.18 4.21
N LEU A 173 0.38 -10.51 5.26
CA LEU A 173 0.83 -10.73 6.65
C LEU A 173 0.49 -12.14 7.14
N VAL A 174 -0.75 -12.60 6.91
CA VAL A 174 -1.20 -13.92 7.34
C VAL A 174 -0.45 -15.03 6.60
N SER A 175 -0.28 -14.91 5.28
CA SER A 175 0.49 -15.89 4.49
C SER A 175 1.96 -15.95 4.89
N ALA A 176 2.56 -14.82 5.29
CA ALA A 176 3.93 -14.80 5.81
C ALA A 176 4.02 -15.58 7.14
N ALA A 177 3.09 -15.31 8.07
CA ALA A 177 3.03 -15.99 9.37
C ALA A 177 2.73 -17.49 9.25
N GLU A 178 1.84 -17.89 8.34
CA GLU A 178 1.56 -19.30 8.03
C GLU A 178 2.86 -20.03 7.64
N ARG A 179 3.62 -19.44 6.72
CA ARG A 179 4.87 -20.02 6.20
C ARG A 179 5.99 -20.04 7.25
N GLU A 180 6.10 -19.01 8.07
CA GLU A 180 7.20 -18.85 9.05
C GLU A 180 6.95 -19.59 10.36
N GLY A 181 5.73 -19.51 10.90
CA GLY A 181 5.34 -20.15 12.17
C GLY A 181 4.92 -21.61 12.05
N ARG A 182 4.83 -22.16 10.83
CA ARG A 182 4.26 -23.49 10.52
C ARG A 182 2.85 -23.64 11.11
N LEU A 183 2.07 -22.57 11.05
CA LEU A 183 0.73 -22.53 11.60
C LEU A 183 -0.24 -23.28 10.66
N PRO A 184 -1.31 -23.91 11.17
CA PRO A 184 -2.30 -24.58 10.33
C PRO A 184 -2.98 -23.57 9.39
N ALA A 185 -2.96 -23.85 8.07
CA ALA A 185 -3.52 -22.97 7.05
C ALA A 185 -4.99 -22.59 7.31
N ARG A 186 -5.79 -23.53 7.84
CA ARG A 186 -7.19 -23.29 8.23
C ARG A 186 -7.30 -22.21 9.30
N ASP A 187 -6.51 -22.30 10.36
CA ASP A 187 -6.59 -21.37 11.48
C ASP A 187 -6.09 -19.97 11.06
N CYS A 188 -5.08 -19.91 10.19
CA CYS A 188 -4.63 -18.67 9.55
C CYS A 188 -5.75 -18.02 8.72
N GLN A 189 -6.46 -18.81 7.91
CA GLN A 189 -7.59 -18.32 7.12
C GLN A 189 -8.72 -17.81 8.00
N GLU A 190 -9.05 -18.49 9.11
CA GLU A 190 -10.06 -18.03 10.06
C GLU A 190 -9.68 -16.68 10.70
N VAL A 191 -8.39 -16.45 10.99
CA VAL A 191 -7.91 -15.13 11.44
C VAL A 191 -8.07 -14.06 10.36
N LEU A 192 -7.72 -14.40 9.11
CA LEU A 192 -7.84 -13.47 7.98
C LEU A 192 -9.30 -13.09 7.71
N ASP A 193 -10.21 -14.06 7.69
CA ASP A 193 -11.63 -13.85 7.45
C ASP A 193 -12.26 -12.97 8.54
N MET A 194 -11.89 -13.21 9.80
CA MET A 194 -12.34 -12.35 10.91
C MET A 194 -11.84 -10.91 10.73
N ALA A 195 -10.57 -10.72 10.39
CA ALA A 195 -10.02 -9.39 10.15
C ALA A 195 -10.68 -8.69 8.96
N MET A 196 -10.95 -9.41 7.87
CA MET A 196 -11.65 -8.86 6.71
C MET A 196 -13.09 -8.44 7.03
N SER A 197 -13.77 -9.17 7.92
CA SER A 197 -15.15 -8.86 8.31
C SER A 197 -15.32 -7.51 9.03
N ILE A 198 -14.27 -7.05 9.73
CA ILE A 198 -14.28 -5.78 10.48
C ILE A 198 -13.80 -4.58 9.66
N LEU A 199 -13.09 -4.79 8.54
CA LEU A 199 -12.55 -3.69 7.73
C LEU A 199 -13.59 -2.64 7.29
N PRO A 200 -14.79 -3.02 6.81
CA PRO A 200 -15.75 -2.03 6.31
C PRO A 200 -16.20 -1.00 7.35
N THR A 201 -16.21 -1.37 8.63
CA THR A 201 -16.62 -0.48 9.73
C THR A 201 -15.49 0.45 10.18
N GLN A 202 -14.24 0.13 9.84
CA GLN A 202 -13.07 0.93 10.19
C GLN A 202 -12.69 1.96 9.13
N LEU A 203 -13.28 1.88 7.93
CA LEU A 203 -12.99 2.81 6.83
C LEU A 203 -13.13 4.27 7.28
N PRO A 204 -12.16 5.14 6.95
CA PRO A 204 -12.27 6.56 7.26
C PRO A 204 -13.41 7.20 6.48
N SER A 205 -13.84 8.39 6.94
CA SER A 205 -14.71 9.24 6.14
C SER A 205 -14.02 9.59 4.83
N LEU A 206 -14.71 9.32 3.71
CA LEU A 206 -14.15 9.52 2.39
C LEU A 206 -14.46 10.93 1.89
N PRO A 207 -13.50 11.60 1.21
CA PRO A 207 -13.76 12.89 0.61
C PRO A 207 -14.89 12.79 -0.43
N PRO A 208 -15.75 13.80 -0.55
CA PRO A 208 -16.83 13.80 -1.52
C PRO A 208 -16.27 13.76 -2.95
N ILE A 209 -16.87 12.94 -3.81
CA ILE A 209 -16.54 12.92 -5.22
C ILE A 209 -17.05 14.23 -5.83
N LYS A 210 -16.17 15.20 -6.05
CA LYS A 210 -16.48 16.33 -6.93
C LYS A 210 -16.51 15.81 -8.36
N VAL A 211 -17.70 15.52 -8.87
CA VAL A 211 -17.93 15.35 -10.30
C VAL A 211 -17.71 16.72 -10.92
N CYS A 212 -16.64 16.89 -11.69
CA CYS A 212 -16.50 18.08 -12.53
C CYS A 212 -17.69 18.07 -13.48
N ALA A 213 -18.62 19.01 -13.31
CA ALA A 213 -19.59 19.31 -14.36
C ALA A 213 -18.79 19.66 -15.61
N VAL A 214 -19.07 18.93 -16.69
CA VAL A 214 -18.56 19.27 -18.01
C VAL A 214 -19.42 20.45 -18.47
N ASP A 215 -18.87 21.65 -18.39
CA ASP A 215 -19.40 22.84 -19.06
C ASP A 215 -19.02 22.83 -20.55
#